data_AF-A0A7S1H1G7-F1
#
_entry.id   AF-A0A7S1H1G7-F1
#
_cell.length_a   1.000
_cell.length_b   1.000
_cell.length_c   1.000
_cell.angle_alpha   90.00
_cell.angle_beta   90.00
_cell.angle_gamma   90.00
#
_symmetry.space_group_name_H-M   'P 1'
#
loop_
_entity.id
_entity.type
_entity.pdbx_description
1 polymer ?
#
loop_
_entity_poly.entity_id
_entity_poly.type
_entity_poly.pdbx_seq_one_letter_code
_entity_poly.pdbx_strand_id
1 'polypeptide(L)'
;FLAKATERLKKLLSEREALEKAVNKWQKDAERQKRNKKQGRKSPIEHPTEMWADVDYTDDFCMVYIEGHPWWPAKRCVPKDAELEKYLIQFDRSLVALVGEHGELRCVKSQAIKDFTGNVLEEDVEAFSKKDLSELEDSVAIARRIIRGNKEKDNFIEE
;
A
#
# COMPACT_ATOMS: atom_id res chain seq x y z
N PHE A 1 11.52 11.79 32.16
CA PHE A 1 11.71 10.48 31.51
C PHE A 1 10.42 9.65 31.56
N LEU A 2 9.88 9.35 32.75
CA LEU A 2 8.65 8.56 32.93
C LEU A 2 7.41 9.09 32.16
N ALA A 3 7.13 10.39 32.21
CA ALA A 3 5.97 10.97 31.51
C ALA A 3 6.02 10.79 29.97
N LYS A 4 7.22 10.93 29.37
CA LYS A 4 7.42 10.71 27.93
C LYS A 4 7.30 9.23 27.55
N ALA A 5 7.72 8.32 28.45
CA ALA A 5 7.57 6.89 28.24
C ALA A 5 6.09 6.47 28.30
N THR A 6 5.31 7.00 29.24
CA THR A 6 3.87 6.72 29.34
C THR A 6 3.07 7.24 28.14
N GLU A 7 3.46 8.38 27.59
CA GLU A 7 2.81 8.96 26.39
C GLU A 7 3.07 8.09 25.15
N ARG A 8 4.31 7.63 24.96
CA ARG A 8 4.64 6.68 23.89
C ARG A 8 3.90 5.36 24.04
N LEU A 9 3.78 4.84 25.26
CA LEU A 9 3.06 3.60 25.54
C LEU A 9 1.58 3.71 25.20
N LYS A 10 0.94 4.84 25.53
CA LYS A 10 -0.46 5.12 25.15
C LYS A 10 -0.63 5.18 23.63
N LYS A 11 0.31 5.82 22.93
CA LYS A 11 0.28 5.88 21.46
C LYS A 11 0.36 4.49 20.83
N LEU A 12 1.33 3.68 21.27
CA LEU A 12 1.48 2.29 20.81
C LEU A 12 0.25 1.43 21.08
N LEU A 13 -0.39 1.59 22.25
CA LEU A 13 -1.65 0.89 22.54
C LEU A 13 -2.77 1.30 21.59
N SER A 14 -2.91 2.60 21.30
CA SER A 14 -3.92 3.08 20.36
C SER A 14 -3.68 2.58 18.92
N GLU A 15 -2.41 2.53 18.49
CA GLU A 15 -2.02 2.00 17.18
C GLU A 15 -2.26 0.49 17.10
N ARG A 16 -1.97 -0.26 18.17
CA ARG A 16 -2.28 -1.68 18.27
C ARG A 16 -3.78 -1.94 18.21
N GLU A 17 -4.59 -1.17 18.95
CA GLU A 17 -6.05 -1.31 18.89
C GLU A 17 -6.60 -1.00 17.48
N ALA A 18 -6.02 -0.03 16.77
CA ALA A 18 -6.39 0.27 15.39
C ALA A 18 -6.04 -0.91 14.46
N LEU A 19 -4.87 -1.52 14.64
CA LEU A 19 -4.47 -2.71 13.90
C LEU A 19 -5.40 -3.90 14.18
N GLU A 20 -5.71 -4.18 15.44
CA GLU A 20 -6.65 -5.24 15.82
C GLU A 20 -8.06 -5.00 15.25
N LYS A 21 -8.53 -3.75 15.23
CA LYS A 21 -9.81 -3.39 14.58
C LYS A 21 -9.76 -3.62 13.07
N ALA A 22 -8.66 -3.29 12.41
CA ALA A 22 -8.47 -3.51 10.98
C ALA A 22 -8.48 -5.01 10.64
N VAL A 23 -7.73 -5.84 11.39
CA VAL A 23 -7.69 -7.29 11.22
C VAL A 23 -9.08 -7.90 11.40
N ASN A 24 -9.81 -7.50 12.45
CA ASN A 24 -11.18 -7.98 12.70
C ASN A 24 -12.14 -7.58 11.56
N LYS A 25 -11.98 -6.38 10.99
CA LYS A 25 -12.76 -5.95 9.83
C LYS A 25 -12.46 -6.84 8.62
N TRP A 26 -11.18 -7.11 8.34
CA TRP A 26 -10.79 -7.97 7.22
C TRP A 26 -11.30 -9.40 7.37
N GLN A 27 -11.31 -9.95 8.58
CA GLN A 27 -11.87 -11.26 8.85
C GLN A 27 -13.38 -11.31 8.55
N LYS A 28 -14.14 -10.31 8.99
CA LYS A 28 -15.58 -10.19 8.68
C LYS A 28 -15.82 -10.02 7.18
N ASP A 29 -14.99 -9.25 6.50
CA ASP A 29 -15.09 -9.04 5.05
C ASP A 29 -14.74 -10.32 4.27
N ALA A 30 -13.76 -11.10 4.72
CA ALA A 30 -13.44 -12.41 4.14
C ALA A 30 -14.60 -13.41 4.30
N GLU A 31 -15.27 -13.42 5.46
CA GLU A 31 -16.48 -14.22 5.67
C GLU A 31 -17.64 -13.79 4.76
N ARG A 32 -17.84 -12.47 4.59
CA ARG A 32 -18.82 -11.92 3.65
C ARG A 32 -18.50 -12.28 2.20
N GLN A 33 -17.23 -12.20 1.80
CA GLN A 33 -16.79 -12.60 0.46
C GLN A 33 -17.04 -14.08 0.20
N LYS A 34 -16.79 -14.98 1.17
CA LYS A 34 -17.13 -16.42 1.03
C LYS A 34 -18.62 -16.64 0.77
N ARG A 35 -19.50 -15.83 1.37
CA ARG A 35 -20.95 -15.86 1.10
C ARG A 35 -21.29 -15.27 -0.27
N ASN A 36 -20.67 -14.15 -0.67
CA ASN A 36 -20.94 -13.48 -1.94
C ASN A 36 -20.39 -14.24 -3.16
N LYS A 37 -19.29 -14.99 -3.01
CA LYS A 37 -18.73 -15.84 -4.08
C LYS A 37 -19.71 -16.94 -4.50
N LYS A 38 -20.56 -17.42 -3.59
CA LYS A 38 -21.68 -18.33 -3.90
C LYS A 38 -22.81 -17.66 -4.70
N GLN A 39 -22.88 -16.33 -4.70
CA GLN A 39 -23.91 -15.53 -5.40
C GLN A 39 -23.37 -14.80 -6.64
N GLY A 40 -22.12 -15.02 -7.05
CA GLY A 40 -21.54 -14.46 -8.29
C GLY A 40 -21.33 -12.94 -8.31
N ARG A 41 -21.42 -12.24 -7.16
CA ARG A 41 -21.22 -10.78 -7.11
C ARG A 41 -19.73 -10.43 -6.98
N LYS A 42 -19.24 -9.53 -7.84
CA LYS A 42 -17.89 -8.94 -7.69
C LYS A 42 -17.80 -8.20 -6.35
N SER A 43 -16.74 -8.42 -5.60
CA SER A 43 -16.52 -7.69 -4.35
C SER A 43 -16.15 -6.23 -4.67
N PRO A 44 -16.73 -5.25 -3.96
CA PRO A 44 -16.31 -3.86 -4.10
C PRO A 44 -14.83 -3.71 -3.74
N ILE A 45 -14.13 -2.83 -4.47
CA ILE A 45 -12.79 -2.39 -4.12
C ILE A 45 -12.94 -1.59 -2.83
N GLU A 46 -12.32 -2.06 -1.76
CA GLU A 46 -12.40 -1.41 -0.46
C GLU A 46 -11.35 -0.32 -0.35
N HIS A 47 -11.68 0.74 0.38
CA HIS A 47 -10.73 1.81 0.69
C HIS A 47 -9.45 1.26 1.33
N PRO A 48 -8.28 1.80 0.93
CA PRO A 48 -7.02 1.52 1.61
C PRO A 48 -7.15 1.83 3.11
N THR A 49 -6.58 0.96 3.93
CA THR A 49 -6.47 1.20 5.38
C THR A 49 -5.06 1.67 5.67
N GLU A 50 -4.92 2.87 6.22
CA GLU A 50 -3.64 3.36 6.75
C GLU A 50 -3.22 2.49 7.93
N MET A 51 -1.96 2.09 7.94
CA MET A 51 -1.40 1.28 9.02
C MET A 51 0.02 1.69 9.35
N TRP A 52 0.41 1.45 10.59
CA TRP A 52 1.80 1.51 11.02
C TRP A 52 2.30 0.09 11.28
N ALA A 53 3.38 -0.29 10.61
CA ALA A 53 4.05 -1.56 10.78
C ALA A 53 5.55 -1.39 10.53
N ASP A 54 6.37 -2.19 11.19
CA ASP A 54 7.79 -2.30 10.83
C ASP A 54 7.89 -3.15 9.56
N VAL A 55 8.45 -2.55 8.51
CA VAL A 55 8.52 -3.14 7.16
C VAL A 55 9.89 -2.98 6.56
N ASP A 56 10.24 -3.91 5.69
CA ASP A 56 11.32 -3.78 4.72
C ASP A 56 10.75 -3.34 3.37
N TYR A 57 11.32 -2.27 2.82
CA TYR A 57 10.91 -1.73 1.52
C TYR A 57 11.57 -2.53 0.40
N THR A 58 10.77 -3.22 -0.42
CA THR A 58 11.28 -4.04 -1.54
C THR A 58 11.42 -3.21 -2.80
N ASP A 59 12.39 -3.50 -3.67
CA ASP A 59 12.57 -2.73 -4.90
C ASP A 59 11.49 -2.96 -5.98
N ASP A 60 10.39 -3.63 -5.61
CA ASP A 60 9.22 -3.84 -6.44
C ASP A 60 8.28 -2.65 -6.39
N PHE A 61 8.14 -1.98 -7.53
CA PHE A 61 7.18 -0.90 -7.73
C PHE A 61 5.89 -1.44 -8.36
N CYS A 62 4.76 -0.84 -7.98
CA CYS A 62 3.44 -1.15 -8.49
C CYS A 62 2.60 0.13 -8.66
N MET A 63 1.49 0.01 -9.38
CA MET A 63 0.44 1.05 -9.44
C MET A 63 -0.69 0.63 -8.51
N VAL A 64 -1.16 1.55 -7.67
CA VAL A 64 -2.19 1.29 -6.67
C VAL A 64 -3.39 2.19 -6.89
N TYR A 65 -4.58 1.61 -6.88
CA TYR A 65 -5.83 2.36 -6.95
C TYR A 65 -6.27 2.81 -5.56
N ILE A 66 -6.55 4.10 -5.43
CA ILE A 66 -7.05 4.73 -4.21
C ILE A 66 -8.29 5.50 -4.60
N GLU A 67 -9.39 5.24 -3.90
CA GLU A 67 -10.65 5.91 -4.23
C GLU A 67 -10.53 7.43 -4.11
N GLY A 68 -10.95 8.14 -5.16
CA GLY A 68 -10.84 9.59 -5.27
C GLY A 68 -9.52 10.09 -5.87
N HIS A 69 -8.60 9.19 -6.22
CA HIS A 69 -7.31 9.52 -6.83
C HIS A 69 -7.04 8.66 -8.07
N PRO A 70 -6.20 9.13 -9.01
CA PRO A 70 -5.74 8.30 -10.11
C PRO A 70 -4.90 7.13 -9.59
N TRP A 71 -4.64 6.14 -10.44
CA TRP A 71 -3.69 5.09 -10.13
C TRP A 71 -2.32 5.68 -9.79
N TRP A 72 -1.85 5.43 -8.57
CA TRP A 72 -0.66 6.07 -8.02
C TRP A 72 0.51 5.08 -7.92
N PRO A 73 1.75 5.48 -8.24
CA PRO A 73 2.92 4.64 -8.04
C PRO A 73 3.18 4.39 -6.54
N ALA A 74 3.46 3.14 -6.20
CA ALA A 74 3.77 2.72 -4.84
C ALA A 74 4.87 1.65 -4.81
N LYS A 75 5.66 1.63 -3.73
CA LYS A 75 6.65 0.60 -3.43
C LYS A 75 5.98 -0.50 -2.60
N ARG A 76 6.16 -1.77 -2.95
CA ARG A 76 5.68 -2.88 -2.11
C ARG A 76 6.55 -2.97 -0.85
N CYS A 77 5.92 -3.37 0.24
CA CYS A 77 6.57 -3.50 1.53
C CYS A 77 6.31 -4.89 2.11
N VAL A 78 7.32 -5.48 2.73
CA VAL A 78 7.21 -6.76 3.44
C VAL A 78 7.26 -6.47 4.94
N PRO A 79 6.25 -6.85 5.72
CA PRO A 79 6.29 -6.67 7.17
C PRO A 79 7.36 -7.59 7.79
N LYS A 80 8.08 -7.08 8.79
CA LYS A 80 9.02 -7.91 9.57
C LYS A 80 8.32 -8.86 10.53
N ASP A 81 7.07 -8.54 10.87
CA ASP A 81 6.22 -9.39 11.69
C ASP A 81 5.61 -10.52 10.86
N ALA A 82 6.05 -11.75 11.15
CA ALA A 82 5.59 -12.95 10.48
C ALA A 82 4.10 -13.26 10.70
N GLU A 83 3.48 -12.80 11.80
CA GLU A 83 2.03 -12.93 11.99
C GLU A 83 1.27 -11.99 11.06
N LEU A 84 1.72 -10.73 10.98
CA LEU A 84 1.13 -9.75 10.08
C LEU A 84 1.27 -10.20 8.61
N GLU A 85 2.42 -10.71 8.21
CA GLU A 85 2.64 -11.27 6.88
C GLU A 85 1.62 -12.38 6.56
N LYS A 86 1.43 -13.34 7.47
CA LYS A 86 0.44 -14.41 7.32
C LYS A 86 -0.96 -13.86 7.14
N TYR A 87 -1.35 -12.85 7.91
CA TYR A 87 -2.67 -12.23 7.78
C TYR A 87 -2.85 -11.53 6.43
N LEU A 88 -1.85 -10.78 5.96
CA LEU A 88 -1.90 -10.12 4.66
C LEU A 88 -2.09 -11.13 3.53
N ILE A 89 -1.31 -12.23 3.54
CA ILE A 89 -1.44 -13.32 2.58
C ILE A 89 -2.83 -13.99 2.69
N GLN A 90 -3.28 -14.28 3.90
CA GLN A 90 -4.57 -14.93 4.15
C GLN A 90 -5.76 -14.11 3.62
N PHE A 91 -5.66 -12.78 3.66
CA PHE A 91 -6.71 -11.86 3.25
C PHE A 91 -6.52 -11.26 1.85
N ASP A 92 -5.55 -11.75 1.08
CA ASP A 92 -5.23 -11.25 -0.28
C ASP A 92 -4.99 -9.73 -0.30
N ARG A 93 -4.15 -9.28 0.64
CA ARG A 93 -3.75 -7.88 0.82
C ARG A 93 -2.25 -7.72 0.73
N SER A 94 -1.81 -6.51 0.43
CA SER A 94 -0.41 -6.12 0.43
C SER A 94 -0.24 -4.77 1.12
N LEU A 95 0.93 -4.61 1.75
CA LEU A 95 1.40 -3.33 2.24
C LEU A 95 2.13 -2.60 1.11
N VAL A 96 1.77 -1.34 0.92
CA VAL A 96 2.38 -0.47 -0.08
C VAL A 96 2.68 0.90 0.55
N ALA A 97 3.77 1.51 0.12
CA ALA A 97 4.12 2.88 0.45
C ALA A 97 4.02 3.73 -0.82
N LEU A 98 3.21 4.77 -0.80
CA LEU A 98 3.03 5.63 -1.97
C LEU A 98 4.30 6.43 -2.26
N VAL A 99 4.63 6.56 -3.54
CA VAL A 99 5.75 7.37 -3.99
C VAL A 99 5.30 8.84 -4.00
N GLY A 100 6.14 9.72 -3.44
CA GLY A 100 5.84 11.16 -3.33
C GLY A 100 5.16 11.57 -2.02
N GLU A 101 4.53 10.63 -1.31
CA GLU A 101 4.01 10.86 0.05
C GLU A 101 5.03 10.50 1.13
N HIS A 102 4.81 10.97 2.36
CA HIS A 102 5.74 10.84 3.51
C HIS A 102 5.83 9.42 4.11
N GLY A 103 6.03 8.41 3.27
CA GLY A 103 6.30 7.04 3.72
C GLY A 103 5.15 6.36 4.44
N GLU A 104 3.93 6.89 4.30
CA GLU A 104 2.73 6.31 4.89
C GLU A 104 2.43 4.94 4.25
N LEU A 105 2.23 3.93 5.10
CA LEU A 105 1.90 2.58 4.65
C LEU A 105 0.40 2.43 4.52
N ARG A 106 -0.02 1.97 3.35
CA ARG A 106 -1.40 1.64 3.06
C ARG A 106 -1.53 0.14 2.86
N CYS A 107 -2.57 -0.44 3.44
CA CYS A 107 -2.97 -1.81 3.20
C CYS A 107 -4.05 -1.84 2.13
N VAL A 108 -3.76 -2.48 1.01
CA VAL A 108 -4.64 -2.58 -0.16
C VAL A 108 -4.89 -4.03 -0.53
N LYS A 109 -6.03 -4.33 -1.14
CA LYS A 109 -6.29 -5.66 -1.71
C LYS A 109 -5.46 -5.84 -2.99
N SER A 110 -5.06 -7.07 -3.29
CA SER A 110 -4.30 -7.39 -4.51
C SER A 110 -4.99 -6.92 -5.80
N GLN A 111 -6.32 -6.86 -5.82
CA GLN A 111 -7.12 -6.35 -6.96
C GLN A 111 -6.94 -4.85 -7.23
N ALA A 112 -6.53 -4.09 -6.21
CA ALA A 112 -6.25 -2.65 -6.33
C ALA A 112 -4.78 -2.40 -6.70
N ILE A 113 -4.04 -3.41 -7.13
CA ILE A 113 -2.64 -3.33 -7.50
C ILE A 113 -2.49 -3.78 -8.97
N LYS A 114 -1.77 -2.98 -9.76
CA LYS A 114 -1.31 -3.29 -11.11
C LYS A 114 0.21 -3.20 -11.15
N ASP A 115 0.82 -3.84 -12.14
CA ASP A 115 2.27 -3.75 -12.34
C ASP A 115 2.66 -2.32 -12.75
N PHE A 116 3.83 -1.88 -12.28
CA PHE A 116 4.35 -0.58 -12.64
C PHE A 116 4.85 -0.58 -14.09
N THR A 117 4.14 0.11 -14.97
CA THR A 117 4.48 0.22 -16.39
C THR A 117 5.48 1.33 -16.68
N GLY A 118 5.78 2.17 -15.69
CA GLY A 118 6.54 3.38 -15.87
C GLY A 118 5.72 4.54 -16.40
N ASN A 119 4.54 4.37 -16.97
CA ASN A 119 3.73 5.46 -17.52
C ASN A 119 2.51 5.77 -16.65
N VAL A 120 2.01 7.00 -16.74
CA VAL A 120 0.68 7.34 -16.22
C VAL A 120 -0.33 6.46 -16.97
N LEU A 121 -1.20 5.78 -16.21
CA LEU A 121 -2.28 5.01 -16.81
C LEU A 121 -3.34 5.99 -17.30
N GLU A 122 -3.73 5.88 -18.58
CA GLU A 122 -4.71 6.77 -19.22
C GLU A 122 -6.15 6.59 -18.68
N GLU A 123 -6.37 5.59 -17.82
CA GLU A 123 -7.65 5.38 -17.14
C GLU A 123 -7.99 6.58 -16.25
N ASP A 124 -9.11 7.24 -16.57
CA ASP A 124 -9.77 8.28 -15.76
C ASP A 124 -8.97 9.59 -15.52
N VAL A 125 -7.87 9.83 -16.27
CA VAL A 125 -7.05 11.05 -16.19
C VAL A 125 -7.88 12.33 -16.35
N GLU A 126 -8.90 12.31 -17.20
CA GLU A 126 -9.77 13.47 -17.47
C GLU A 126 -10.68 13.85 -16.28
N ALA A 127 -10.89 12.94 -15.32
CA ALA A 127 -11.75 13.17 -14.16
C ALA A 127 -11.04 13.90 -13.01
N PHE A 128 -9.71 14.05 -13.06
CA PHE A 128 -8.91 14.58 -11.96
C PHE A 128 -8.45 16.01 -12.18
N SER A 129 -8.10 16.70 -11.08
CA SER A 129 -7.64 18.08 -11.17
C SER A 129 -6.25 18.16 -11.81
N LYS A 130 -5.93 19.28 -12.47
CA LYS A 130 -4.58 19.51 -13.02
C LYS A 130 -3.47 19.39 -11.97
N LYS A 131 -3.79 19.68 -10.71
CA LYS A 131 -2.87 19.58 -9.59
C LYS A 131 -2.55 18.10 -9.30
N ASP A 132 -3.57 17.26 -9.18
CA ASP A 132 -3.39 15.83 -8.90
C ASP A 132 -2.63 15.14 -10.03
N LEU A 133 -2.86 15.53 -11.28
CA LEU A 133 -2.12 15.03 -12.43
C LEU A 133 -0.65 15.45 -12.41
N SER A 134 -0.35 16.70 -12.04
CA SER A 134 1.04 17.16 -11.89
C SER A 134 1.77 16.39 -10.79
N GLU A 135 1.13 16.19 -9.64
CA GLU A 135 1.71 15.42 -8.53
C GLU A 135 1.90 13.94 -8.91
N LEU A 136 0.99 13.38 -9.72
CA LEU A 136 1.11 12.04 -10.27
C LEU A 136 2.32 11.91 -11.21
N GLU A 137 2.48 12.85 -12.14
CA GLU A 137 3.63 12.88 -13.06
C GLU A 137 4.96 12.94 -12.30
N ASP A 138 5.05 13.80 -11.28
CA ASP A 138 6.22 13.91 -10.41
C ASP A 138 6.49 12.59 -9.68
N SER A 139 5.45 11.97 -9.12
CA SER A 139 5.56 10.70 -8.40
C SER A 139 6.01 9.55 -9.31
N VAL A 140 5.50 9.50 -10.55
CA VAL A 140 5.93 8.52 -11.56
C VAL A 140 7.39 8.77 -11.97
N ALA A 141 7.79 10.03 -12.14
CA ALA A 141 9.17 10.39 -12.45
C ALA A 141 10.14 9.98 -11.34
N ILE A 142 9.75 10.14 -10.07
CA ILE A 142 10.53 9.68 -8.91
C ILE A 142 10.65 8.15 -8.94
N ALA A 143 9.56 7.42 -9.14
CA ALA A 143 9.57 5.95 -9.20
C ALA A 143 10.50 5.45 -10.31
N ARG A 144 10.43 6.03 -11.53
CA ARG A 144 11.35 5.73 -12.64
C ARG A 144 12.81 5.97 -12.26
N ARG A 145 13.09 7.09 -11.59
CA ARG A 145 14.45 7.46 -11.20
C ARG A 145 15.04 6.46 -10.20
N ILE A 146 14.25 6.01 -9.23
CA ILE A 146 14.68 5.00 -8.25
C ILE A 146 14.97 3.67 -8.94
N ILE A 147 14.06 3.19 -9.80
CA ILE A 147 14.24 1.94 -10.54
C ILE A 147 15.50 1.98 -11.39
N ARG A 148 15.73 3.08 -12.12
CA ARG A 148 16.95 3.24 -12.93
C ARG A 148 18.21 3.21 -12.05
N GLY A 149 18.22 3.94 -10.94
CA GLY A 149 19.36 3.96 -10.03
C GLY A 149 19.67 2.61 -9.38
N ASN A 150 18.65 1.77 -9.18
CA ASN A 150 18.85 0.40 -8.66
C ASN A 150 19.47 -0.52 -9.72
N LYS A 151 19.00 -0.46 -10.99
CA LYS A 151 19.60 -1.23 -12.10
C LYS A 151 21.09 -0.92 -12.31
N GLU A 152 21.47 0.35 -12.14
CA GLU A 152 22.88 0.77 -12.26
C GLU A 152 23.76 0.21 -11.13
N LYS A 153 23.20 -0.01 -9.93
CA LYS A 153 23.92 -0.61 -8.80
C LYS A 153 24.12 -2.11 -8.97
N ASP A 154 23.10 -2.81 -9.45
CA ASP A 154 23.18 -4.27 -9.65
C ASP A 154 24.24 -4.62 -10.71
N ASN A 155 24.32 -3.84 -11.80
CA ASN A 155 25.35 -4.01 -12.82
C ASN A 155 26.78 -3.74 -12.32
N PHE A 156 26.95 -2.94 -11.25
CA PHE A 156 28.26 -2.61 -10.69
C PHE A 156 28.78 -3.68 -9.71
N ILE A 157 27.93 -4.62 -9.28
CA ILE A 157 28.30 -5.72 -8.39
C ILE A 157 28.73 -6.96 -9.19
N GLU A 158 28.38 -7.02 -10.48
CA GLU A 158 28.71 -8.13 -11.38
C GLU A 158 30.01 -7.95 -12.20
N GLU A 159 30.70 -6.81 -12.08
CA GLU A 159 32.04 -6.55 -12.67
C GLU A 159 33.17 -6.70 -11.63
#